data_AF-A0A7L2Z917-F1
#
_entry.id   AF-A0A7L2Z917-F1
#
_cell.length_a   1.000
_cell.length_b   1.000
_cell.length_c   1.000
_cell.angle_alpha   90.00
_cell.angle_beta   90.00
_cell.angle_gamma   90.00
#
_symmetry.space_group_name_H-M   'P 1'
#
loop_
_entity.id
_entity.type
_entity.pdbx_description
1 polymer ?
#
loop_
_entity_poly.entity_id
_entity_poly.type
_entity_poly.pdbx_seq_one_letter_code
_entity_poly.pdbx_strand_id
1 'polypeptide(L)'
;MAGGGLGTSLLLMAGIVAAVGLCRRLTRRRLRSHPLLCTFLLEMVSTFQICACTNELCLLGNTEPKPHTGLTLTYGFTVLHGLTLPGSTCNPCGTLQPMWGGGTSVKMGGLKIGAQFVAAMLARVFMHFLWRLEMAEPHFGALWQGCSNPMQTTEVQAFCIELLFSVVFQLSVLRVESINPKYKVHLLALLITMLVYAG
;
A
#
# COMPACT_ATOMS: atom_id res chain seq x y z
N MET A 1 -28.70 -8.24 3.52
CA MET A 1 -27.85 -8.55 4.70
C MET A 1 -26.39 -8.16 4.42
N ALA A 2 -26.13 -6.88 4.12
CA ALA A 2 -24.84 -6.39 3.60
C ALA A 2 -23.75 -6.15 4.67
N GLY A 3 -24.07 -6.27 5.97
CA GLY A 3 -23.14 -5.94 7.07
C GLY A 3 -22.05 -6.99 7.35
N GLY A 4 -22.25 -8.25 6.92
CA GLY A 4 -21.34 -9.35 7.23
C GLY A 4 -20.00 -9.26 6.49
N GLY A 5 -20.03 -8.93 5.19
CA GLY A 5 -18.83 -8.89 4.33
C GLY A 5 -17.85 -7.78 4.66
N LEU A 6 -18.35 -6.59 5.01
CA LEU A 6 -17.50 -5.47 5.43
C LEU A 6 -16.74 -5.81 6.72
N GLY A 7 -17.43 -6.40 7.70
CA GLY A 7 -16.83 -6.77 8.98
C GLY A 7 -15.72 -7.80 8.83
N THR A 8 -15.91 -8.82 7.99
CA THR A 8 -14.88 -9.83 7.71
C THR A 8 -13.66 -9.26 7.03
N SER A 9 -13.84 -8.38 6.04
CA SER A 9 -12.72 -7.71 5.34
C SER A 9 -11.95 -6.78 6.27
N LEU A 10 -12.64 -5.99 7.09
CA LEU A 10 -12.00 -5.13 8.09
C LEU A 10 -11.22 -5.95 9.13
N LEU A 11 -11.77 -7.08 9.57
CA LEU A 11 -11.09 -7.98 10.51
C LEU A 11 -9.84 -8.60 9.89
N LEU A 12 -9.92 -9.03 8.62
CA LEU A 12 -8.78 -9.54 7.86
C LEU A 12 -7.68 -8.48 7.76
N MET A 13 -8.02 -7.26 7.32
CA MET A 13 -7.07 -6.15 7.21
C MET A 13 -6.43 -5.82 8.57
N ALA A 14 -7.23 -5.76 9.64
CA ALA A 14 -6.73 -5.54 10.99
C ALA A 14 -5.77 -6.66 11.44
N GLY A 15 -6.10 -7.92 11.13
CA GLY A 15 -5.25 -9.08 11.38
C GLY A 15 -3.91 -8.99 10.65
N ILE A 16 -3.91 -8.61 9.37
CA ILE A 16 -2.69 -8.40 8.56
C ILE A 16 -1.83 -7.29 9.17
N VAL A 17 -2.43 -6.15 9.54
CA VAL A 17 -1.71 -5.02 10.18
C VAL A 17 -1.09 -5.45 11.51
N ALA A 18 -1.81 -6.20 12.34
CA ALA A 18 -1.32 -6.70 13.61
C ALA A 18 -0.17 -7.70 13.43
N ALA A 19 -0.32 -8.66 12.52
CA ALA A 19 0.69 -9.66 12.21
C ALA A 19 1.97 -9.02 11.67
N VAL A 20 1.86 -8.09 10.72
CA VAL A 20 3.00 -7.35 10.18
C VAL A 20 3.64 -6.47 11.25
N GLY A 21 2.85 -5.82 12.10
CA GLY A 21 3.34 -5.07 13.24
C GLY A 21 4.19 -5.93 14.19
N LEU A 22 3.75 -7.15 14.48
CA LEU A 22 4.49 -8.12 15.28
C LEU A 22 5.77 -8.59 14.57
N CYS A 23 5.67 -8.99 13.30
CA CYS A 23 6.82 -9.39 12.48
C CYS A 23 7.88 -8.30 12.43
N ARG A 24 7.49 -7.04 12.20
CA ARG A 24 8.40 -5.88 12.20
C ARG A 24 9.12 -5.72 13.54
N ARG A 25 8.41 -5.88 14.66
CA ARG A 25 9.00 -5.81 16.01
C ARG A 25 10.00 -6.94 16.23
N LEU A 26 9.66 -8.16 15.82
CA LEU A 26 10.53 -9.33 15.95
C LEU A 26 11.78 -9.20 15.06
N THR A 27 11.62 -8.81 13.80
CA THR A 27 12.71 -8.57 12.86
C THR A 27 13.69 -7.54 13.40
N ARG A 28 13.20 -6.38 13.89
CA ARG A 28 14.07 -5.36 14.50
C ARG A 28 14.85 -5.86 15.72
N ARG A 29 14.25 -6.74 16.52
CA ARG A 29 14.89 -7.31 17.72
C ARG A 29 15.92 -8.37 17.35
N ARG A 30 15.59 -9.28 16.43
CA ARG A 30 16.41 -10.45 16.08
C ARG A 30 17.52 -10.13 15.08
N LEU A 31 17.28 -9.21 14.14
CA LEU A 31 18.23 -8.89 13.07
C LEU A 31 18.95 -7.55 13.29
N ARG A 32 19.06 -7.11 14.55
CA ARG A 32 19.80 -5.89 14.88
C ARG A 32 21.26 -5.92 14.37
N SER A 33 21.87 -7.10 14.36
CA SER A 33 23.25 -7.31 13.88
C SER A 33 23.38 -7.42 12.35
N HIS A 34 22.27 -7.53 11.61
CA HIS A 34 22.27 -7.69 10.14
C HIS A 34 21.42 -6.60 9.47
N PRO A 35 21.95 -5.37 9.31
CA PRO A 35 21.16 -4.20 8.90
C PRO A 35 20.57 -4.32 7.49
N LEU A 36 21.27 -4.98 6.55
CA LEU A 36 20.77 -5.22 5.20
C LEU A 36 19.55 -6.16 5.21
N LEU A 37 19.66 -7.32 5.87
CA LEU A 37 18.57 -8.28 5.96
C LEU A 37 17.39 -7.73 6.77
N CYS A 38 17.67 -6.97 7.84
CA CYS A 38 16.66 -6.26 8.61
C CYS A 38 15.90 -5.27 7.72
N THR A 39 16.61 -4.46 6.92
CA THR A 39 15.98 -3.50 6.00
C THR A 39 15.15 -4.21 4.93
N PHE A 40 15.69 -5.26 4.31
CA PHE A 40 14.97 -6.08 3.32
C PHE A 40 13.67 -6.63 3.90
N LEU A 41 13.72 -7.30 5.05
CA LEU A 41 12.54 -7.90 5.65
C LEU A 41 11.54 -6.86 6.12
N LEU A 42 11.99 -5.74 6.71
CA LEU A 42 11.10 -4.66 7.11
C LEU A 42 10.40 -4.03 5.91
N GLU A 43 11.11 -3.80 4.81
CA GLU A 43 10.53 -3.28 3.57
C GLU A 43 9.54 -4.28 2.97
N MET A 44 9.91 -5.56 2.92
CA MET A 44 9.08 -6.64 2.38
C MET A 44 7.76 -6.76 3.16
N VAL A 45 7.79 -6.92 4.49
CA VAL A 45 6.55 -7.10 5.26
C VAL A 45 5.65 -5.87 5.25
N SER A 46 6.23 -4.67 5.14
CA SER A 46 5.47 -3.42 5.09
C SER A 46 4.79 -3.23 3.74
N THR A 47 5.51 -3.52 2.66
CA THR A 47 4.94 -3.50 1.31
C THR A 47 3.87 -4.57 1.17
N PHE A 48 4.07 -5.75 1.76
CA PHE A 48 3.06 -6.81 1.79
C PHE A 48 1.78 -6.34 2.47
N GLN A 49 1.88 -5.68 3.64
CA GLN A 49 0.72 -5.12 4.34
C GLN A 49 -0.05 -4.15 3.45
N ILE A 50 0.65 -3.21 2.80
CA ILE A 50 0.01 -2.21 1.92
C ILE A 50 -0.65 -2.91 0.73
N CYS A 51 0.06 -3.78 0.01
CA CYS A 51 -0.51 -4.47 -1.16
C CYS A 51 -1.71 -5.36 -0.79
N ALA A 52 -1.63 -6.12 0.30
CA ALA A 52 -2.71 -7.00 0.73
C ALA A 52 -3.95 -6.18 1.17
N CYS A 53 -3.74 -5.12 1.95
CA CYS A 53 -4.83 -4.23 2.34
C CYS A 53 -5.42 -3.47 1.14
N THR A 54 -4.60 -2.99 0.20
CA THR A 54 -5.09 -2.32 -1.00
C THR A 54 -5.92 -3.25 -1.88
N ASN A 55 -5.52 -4.51 -2.05
CA ASN A 55 -6.31 -5.49 -2.79
C ASN A 55 -7.71 -5.68 -2.18
N GLU A 56 -7.78 -5.82 -0.86
CA GLU A 56 -9.05 -5.93 -0.14
C GLU A 56 -9.88 -4.64 -0.22
N LEU A 57 -9.21 -3.50 -0.13
CA LEU A 57 -9.84 -2.18 -0.23
C LEU A 57 -10.42 -1.91 -1.62
N CYS A 58 -9.72 -2.32 -2.69
CA CYS A 58 -10.23 -2.26 -4.06
C CYS A 58 -11.50 -3.10 -4.21
N LEU A 59 -11.56 -4.25 -3.54
CA LEU A 59 -12.76 -5.09 -3.53
C LEU A 59 -13.93 -4.38 -2.83
N LEU A 60 -13.68 -3.82 -1.66
CA LEU A 60 -14.67 -3.06 -0.89
C LEU A 60 -15.12 -1.76 -1.61
N GLY A 61 -14.23 -1.10 -2.34
CA GLY A 61 -14.54 0.11 -3.11
C GLY A 61 -15.58 -0.13 -4.22
N ASN A 62 -15.75 -1.38 -4.64
CA ASN A 62 -16.77 -1.77 -5.62
C ASN A 62 -18.14 -2.08 -4.99
N THR A 63 -18.25 -2.13 -3.67
CA THR A 63 -19.51 -2.40 -2.94
C THR A 63 -20.25 -1.12 -2.57
N GLU A 64 -21.59 -1.15 -2.65
CA GLU A 64 -22.47 -0.03 -2.29
C GLU A 64 -22.44 0.24 -0.76
N PRO A 65 -22.53 1.50 -0.30
CA PRO A 65 -22.74 2.72 -1.08
C PRO A 65 -21.42 3.33 -1.59
N LYS A 66 -21.35 3.53 -2.91
CA LYS A 66 -20.29 4.28 -3.59
C LYS A 66 -20.55 5.79 -3.46
N PRO A 67 -19.52 6.67 -3.44
CA PRO A 67 -18.07 6.42 -3.34
C PRO A 67 -17.49 6.69 -1.93
N HIS A 68 -18.30 7.18 -0.98
CA HIS A 68 -17.82 7.73 0.29
C HIS A 68 -17.15 6.69 1.21
N THR A 69 -17.65 5.45 1.20
CA THR A 69 -17.10 4.37 2.05
C THR A 69 -15.69 3.99 1.61
N GLY A 70 -15.47 3.81 0.31
CA GLY A 70 -14.15 3.49 -0.25
C GLY A 70 -13.12 4.57 0.04
N LEU A 71 -13.46 5.85 -0.18
CA LEU A 71 -12.57 6.98 0.10
C LEU A 71 -12.24 7.12 1.59
N THR A 72 -13.23 6.93 2.46
CA THR A 72 -13.03 6.98 3.92
C THR A 72 -12.08 5.88 4.39
N LEU A 73 -12.25 4.67 3.85
CA LEU A 73 -11.36 3.54 4.13
C LEU A 73 -9.96 3.77 3.55
N THR A 74 -9.82 4.29 2.32
CA THR A 74 -8.53 4.68 1.73
C THR A 74 -7.79 5.67 2.62
N TYR A 75 -8.47 6.72 3.08
CA TYR A 75 -7.88 7.69 4.00
C TYR A 75 -7.44 7.01 5.30
N GLY A 76 -8.35 6.27 5.96
CA GLY A 76 -8.10 5.64 7.25
C GLY A 76 -6.94 4.63 7.21
N PHE A 77 -6.92 3.76 6.20
CA PHE A 77 -5.83 2.80 6.02
C PHE A 77 -4.52 3.48 5.64
N THR A 78 -4.54 4.53 4.83
CA THR A 78 -3.31 5.27 4.50
C THR A 78 -2.71 5.95 5.73
N VAL A 79 -3.55 6.54 6.60
CA VAL A 79 -3.10 7.06 7.91
C VAL A 79 -2.53 5.93 8.76
N LEU A 80 -3.24 4.81 8.87
CA LEU A 80 -2.80 3.65 9.66
C LEU A 80 -1.45 3.12 9.17
N HIS A 81 -1.24 2.99 7.86
CA HIS A 81 0.02 2.58 7.26
C HIS A 81 1.13 3.58 7.57
N GLY A 82 0.87 4.89 7.41
CA GLY A 82 1.84 5.94 7.72
C GLY A 82 2.28 5.93 9.20
N LEU A 83 1.39 5.56 10.12
CA LEU A 83 1.71 5.44 11.55
C LEU A 83 2.37 4.11 11.92
N THR A 84 2.02 3.01 11.25
CA THR A 84 2.46 1.65 11.62
C THR A 84 3.74 1.19 10.92
N LEU A 85 4.08 1.81 9.79
CA LEU A 85 5.20 1.43 8.93
C LEU A 85 6.34 2.46 8.89
N PRO A 86 6.77 3.07 10.02
CA PRO A 86 7.82 4.07 9.97
C PRO A 86 9.14 3.49 9.43
N GLY A 87 9.84 4.28 8.61
CA GLY A 87 11.14 3.93 8.04
C GLY A 87 11.10 3.00 6.83
N SER A 88 9.92 2.51 6.42
CA SER A 88 9.74 1.74 5.19
C SER A 88 9.19 2.63 4.08
N THR A 89 9.69 2.49 2.86
CA THR A 89 9.31 3.35 1.73
C THR A 89 8.07 2.79 1.03
N CYS A 90 7.98 1.46 0.91
CA CYS A 90 6.87 0.69 0.34
C CYS A 90 6.42 1.15 -1.05
N ASN A 91 7.30 1.83 -1.77
CA ASN A 91 7.04 2.41 -3.08
C ASN A 91 8.36 2.46 -3.87
N PRO A 92 8.45 1.79 -5.04
CA PRO A 92 9.65 1.83 -5.88
C PRO A 92 10.03 3.25 -6.31
N CYS A 93 9.07 4.08 -6.73
CA CYS A 93 9.32 5.47 -7.12
C CYS A 93 9.86 6.30 -5.95
N GLY A 94 9.28 6.11 -4.76
CA GLY A 94 9.76 6.77 -3.53
C GLY A 94 11.13 6.27 -3.07
N THR A 95 11.58 5.11 -3.56
CA THR A 95 12.92 4.56 -3.29
C THR A 95 13.94 5.04 -4.32
N LEU A 96 13.55 5.12 -5.59
CA LEU A 96 14.37 5.62 -6.69
C LEU A 96 14.72 7.10 -6.52
N GLN A 97 13.79 7.92 -6.03
CA GLN A 97 14.01 9.35 -5.84
C GLN A 97 15.23 9.68 -4.94
N PRO A 98 15.34 9.17 -3.69
CA PRO A 98 16.52 9.39 -2.87
C PRO A 98 17.76 8.63 -3.36
N MET A 99 17.61 7.54 -4.13
CA MET A 99 18.77 6.91 -4.79
C MET A 99 19.40 7.83 -5.84
N TRP A 100 18.57 8.47 -6.68
CA TRP A 100 19.05 9.40 -7.70
C TRP A 100 19.61 10.69 -7.10
N GLY A 101 18.99 11.19 -6.02
CA GLY A 101 19.45 12.37 -5.28
C GLY A 101 20.65 12.13 -4.36
N GLY A 102 21.25 10.92 -4.35
CA GLY A 102 22.40 10.58 -3.51
C GLY A 102 22.08 10.38 -2.02
N GLY A 103 20.81 10.47 -1.62
CA GLY A 103 20.34 10.26 -0.24
C GLY A 103 20.27 8.79 0.19
N THR A 104 20.42 7.82 -0.73
CA THR A 104 20.47 6.39 -0.42
C THR A 104 21.42 5.65 -1.36
N SER A 105 22.26 4.75 -0.82
CA SER A 105 23.16 3.91 -1.63
C SER A 105 22.37 3.04 -2.62
N VAL A 106 22.87 2.92 -3.86
CA VAL A 106 22.28 2.09 -4.92
C VAL A 106 22.03 0.65 -4.45
N LYS A 107 22.97 0.07 -3.68
CA LYS A 107 22.83 -1.28 -3.13
C LYS A 107 21.64 -1.39 -2.17
N MET A 108 21.47 -0.42 -1.28
CA MET A 108 20.38 -0.38 -0.32
C MET A 108 19.03 -0.14 -1.00
N GLY A 109 19.00 0.77 -1.96
CA GLY A 109 17.81 1.08 -2.74
C GLY A 109 17.36 -0.10 -3.61
N GLY A 110 18.29 -0.77 -4.29
CA GLY A 110 18.01 -2.00 -5.04
C GLY A 110 17.47 -3.12 -4.15
N LEU A 111 18.01 -3.27 -2.93
CA LEU A 111 17.51 -4.23 -1.94
C LEU A 111 16.06 -3.92 -1.52
N LYS A 112 15.73 -2.65 -1.28
CA LYS A 112 14.37 -2.21 -0.97
C LYS A 112 13.40 -2.47 -2.13
N ILE A 113 13.80 -2.13 -3.36
CA ILE A 113 12.98 -2.37 -4.55
C ILE A 113 12.73 -3.88 -4.73
N GLY A 114 13.76 -4.71 -4.60
CA GLY A 114 13.61 -6.17 -4.63
C GLY A 114 12.63 -6.67 -3.56
N ALA A 115 12.75 -6.16 -2.33
CA ALA A 115 11.82 -6.49 -1.24
C ALA A 115 10.37 -6.09 -1.55
N GLN A 116 10.17 -4.92 -2.17
CA GLN A 116 8.84 -4.41 -2.56
C GLN A 116 8.19 -5.31 -3.61
N PHE A 117 8.95 -5.73 -4.65
CA PHE A 117 8.42 -6.63 -5.68
C PHE A 117 8.09 -8.02 -5.14
N VAL A 118 8.98 -8.60 -4.32
CA VAL A 118 8.72 -9.88 -3.66
C VAL A 118 7.45 -9.80 -2.82
N ALA A 119 7.30 -8.73 -2.05
CA ALA A 119 6.14 -8.50 -1.22
C ALA A 119 4.84 -8.33 -2.01
N ALA A 120 4.86 -7.59 -3.11
CA ALA A 120 3.71 -7.41 -3.99
C ALA A 120 3.24 -8.75 -4.58
N MET A 121 4.18 -9.60 -5.02
CA MET A 121 3.85 -10.94 -5.50
C MET A 121 3.28 -11.84 -4.40
N LEU A 122 3.91 -11.84 -3.22
CA LEU A 122 3.40 -12.61 -2.07
C LEU A 122 2.01 -12.15 -1.65
N ALA A 123 1.76 -10.83 -1.60
CA ALA A 123 0.45 -10.27 -1.27
C ALA A 123 -0.59 -10.70 -2.30
N ARG A 124 -0.26 -10.65 -3.60
CA ARG A 124 -1.16 -11.10 -4.66
C ARG A 124 -1.53 -12.58 -4.51
N VAL A 125 -0.55 -13.46 -4.32
CA VAL A 125 -0.79 -14.90 -4.14
C VAL A 125 -1.61 -15.16 -2.88
N PHE A 126 -1.26 -14.51 -1.77
CA PHE A 126 -1.95 -14.64 -0.49
C PHE A 126 -3.41 -14.20 -0.58
N MET A 127 -3.68 -13.03 -1.16
CA MET A 127 -5.04 -12.52 -1.31
C MET A 127 -5.86 -13.38 -2.27
N HIS A 128 -5.29 -13.84 -3.41
CA HIS A 128 -5.99 -14.78 -4.28
C HIS A 128 -6.32 -16.10 -3.58
N PHE A 129 -5.43 -16.59 -2.71
CA PHE A 129 -5.71 -17.78 -1.90
C PHE A 129 -6.86 -17.53 -0.92
N LEU A 130 -6.85 -16.40 -0.20
CA LEU A 130 -7.94 -16.04 0.72
C LEU A 130 -9.28 -15.86 0.02
N TRP A 131 -9.29 -15.20 -1.14
CA TRP A 131 -10.50 -15.01 -1.94
C TRP A 131 -11.05 -16.34 -2.47
N ARG A 132 -10.18 -17.30 -2.82
CA ARG A 132 -10.59 -18.66 -3.21
C ARG A 132 -11.24 -19.46 -2.09
N LEU A 133 -11.01 -19.09 -0.83
CA LEU A 133 -11.69 -19.71 0.31
C LEU A 133 -13.13 -19.19 0.47
N GLU A 134 -13.58 -18.24 -0.37
CA GLU A 134 -14.94 -17.70 -0.42
C GLU A 134 -15.50 -17.27 0.95
N MET A 135 -14.62 -16.81 1.84
CA MET A 135 -14.95 -16.52 3.25
C MET A 135 -15.93 -15.34 3.43
N ALA A 136 -16.33 -14.63 2.36
CA ALA A 136 -17.29 -13.53 2.39
C ALA A 136 -17.90 -13.26 1.00
N GLU A 137 -19.16 -12.81 0.96
CA GLU A 137 -19.91 -12.40 -0.25
C GLU A 137 -19.13 -11.52 -1.25
N PRO A 138 -18.36 -10.49 -0.85
CA PRO A 138 -17.60 -9.67 -1.81
C PRO A 138 -16.48 -10.45 -2.53
N HIS A 139 -16.08 -11.63 -2.06
CA HIS A 139 -15.05 -12.45 -2.71
C HIS A 139 -15.54 -13.16 -3.98
N PHE A 140 -16.86 -13.22 -4.22
CA PHE A 140 -17.42 -13.75 -5.46
C PHE A 140 -17.08 -12.83 -6.64
N GLY A 141 -16.31 -13.33 -7.60
CA GLY A 141 -15.91 -12.59 -8.81
C GLY A 141 -14.64 -11.75 -8.68
N ALA A 142 -14.10 -11.57 -7.47
CA ALA A 142 -12.83 -10.85 -7.20
C ALA A 142 -11.62 -11.41 -7.98
N LEU A 143 -11.66 -12.71 -8.30
CA LEU A 143 -10.61 -13.41 -9.03
C LEU A 143 -10.37 -12.85 -10.44
N TRP A 144 -11.38 -12.18 -11.03
CA TRP A 144 -11.34 -11.63 -12.40
C TRP A 144 -10.84 -10.19 -12.47
N GLN A 145 -10.68 -9.52 -11.33
CA GLN A 145 -10.22 -8.14 -11.25
C GLN A 145 -8.68 -8.10 -11.23
N GLY A 146 -8.08 -8.47 -12.36
CA GLY A 146 -6.66 -8.19 -12.62
C GLY A 146 -6.40 -6.68 -12.72
N CYS A 147 -5.16 -6.28 -13.03
CA CYS A 147 -4.89 -4.91 -13.47
C CYS A 147 -5.64 -4.68 -14.80
N SER A 148 -6.84 -4.14 -14.72
CA SER A 148 -7.66 -3.73 -15.86
C SER A 148 -7.77 -2.21 -15.85
N ASN A 149 -7.75 -1.56 -17.01
CA ASN A 149 -8.00 -0.12 -17.15
C ASN A 149 -9.48 0.18 -16.79
N PRO A 150 -9.78 0.70 -15.58
CA PRO A 150 -11.17 0.95 -15.18
C PRO A 150 -11.68 2.23 -15.86
N MET A 151 -10.79 3.21 -15.99
CA MET A 151 -10.89 4.29 -16.94
C MET A 151 -10.81 3.67 -18.33
N GLN A 152 -11.89 3.68 -19.10
CA GLN A 152 -11.94 3.23 -20.50
C GLN A 152 -11.12 4.18 -21.41
N THR A 153 -9.85 4.38 -21.09
CA THR A 153 -8.93 5.34 -21.70
C THR A 153 -7.84 4.61 -22.47
N THR A 154 -7.19 5.33 -23.39
CA THR A 154 -6.07 4.76 -24.15
C THR A 154 -4.87 4.52 -23.23
N GLU A 155 -4.01 3.56 -23.58
CA GLU A 155 -2.80 3.26 -22.82
C GLU A 155 -1.90 4.50 -22.62
N VAL A 156 -1.81 5.36 -23.64
CA VAL A 156 -1.05 6.62 -23.58
C VAL A 156 -1.67 7.61 -22.60
N GLN A 157 -3.00 7.72 -22.59
CA GLN A 157 -3.69 8.60 -21.65
C GLN A 157 -3.55 8.10 -20.21
N ALA A 158 -3.71 6.80 -19.98
CA ALA A 158 -3.49 6.19 -18.66
C ALA A 158 -2.05 6.41 -18.19
N PHE A 159 -1.06 6.21 -19.06
CA PHE A 159 0.34 6.51 -18.76
C PHE A 159 0.55 7.98 -18.35
N CYS A 160 -0.01 8.94 -19.09
CA CYS A 160 0.12 10.36 -18.77
C CYS A 160 -0.50 10.73 -17.42
N ILE A 161 -1.66 10.15 -17.08
CA ILE A 161 -2.34 10.39 -15.80
C ILE A 161 -1.50 9.81 -14.65
N GLU A 162 -1.06 8.56 -14.76
CA GLU A 162 -0.21 7.90 -13.76
C GLU A 162 1.12 8.62 -13.54
N LEU A 163 1.73 9.12 -14.63
CA LEU A 163 2.94 9.93 -14.56
C LEU A 163 2.68 11.25 -13.83
N LEU A 164 1.61 11.97 -14.20
CA LEU A 164 1.24 13.23 -13.55
C LEU A 164 0.98 13.04 -12.06
N PHE A 165 0.19 12.04 -11.68
CA PHE A 165 -0.13 11.74 -10.29
C PHE A 165 1.11 11.31 -9.50
N SER A 166 1.98 10.51 -10.10
CA SER A 166 3.26 10.14 -9.51
C SER A 166 4.15 11.37 -9.26
N VAL A 167 4.25 12.28 -10.23
CA VAL A 167 5.04 13.51 -10.09
C VAL A 167 4.46 14.41 -8.99
N VAL A 168 3.15 14.64 -8.98
CA VAL A 168 2.47 15.43 -7.94
C VAL A 168 2.68 14.82 -6.56
N PHE A 169 2.57 13.49 -6.45
CA PHE A 169 2.79 12.78 -5.19
C PHE A 169 4.24 12.92 -4.71
N GLN A 170 5.23 12.63 -5.54
CA GLN A 170 6.65 12.68 -5.13
C GLN A 170 7.10 14.12 -4.81
N LEU A 171 6.62 15.12 -5.56
CA LEU A 171 6.91 16.53 -5.25
C LEU A 171 6.28 16.93 -3.91
N SER A 172 5.05 16.50 -3.65
CA SER A 172 4.37 16.77 -2.39
C SER A 172 5.08 16.11 -1.21
N VAL A 173 5.55 14.87 -1.36
CA VAL A 173 6.36 14.17 -0.34
C VAL A 173 7.60 14.98 0.03
N LEU A 174 8.34 15.51 -0.96
CA LEU A 174 9.50 16.36 -0.71
C LEU A 174 9.13 17.66 0.01
N ARG A 175 8.03 18.32 -0.37
CA ARG A 175 7.62 19.59 0.26
C ARG A 175 7.16 19.42 1.70
N VAL A 176 6.61 18.26 2.02
CA VAL A 176 6.03 17.96 3.34
C VAL A 176 7.09 17.32 4.25
N GLU A 177 8.31 17.07 3.77
CA GLU A 177 9.38 16.47 4.55
C GLU A 177 9.78 17.29 5.78
N SER A 178 9.70 18.62 5.70
CA SER A 178 9.99 19.56 6.80
C SER A 178 8.83 19.73 7.79
N ILE A 179 7.65 19.15 7.51
CA ILE A 179 6.46 19.27 8.36
C ILE A 179 6.51 18.23 9.48
N ASN A 180 5.91 18.55 10.62
CA ASN A 180 5.80 17.63 11.76
C ASN A 180 5.24 16.26 11.30
N PRO A 181 5.86 15.13 11.73
CA PRO A 181 5.49 13.80 11.27
C PRO A 181 4.01 13.45 11.50
N LYS A 182 3.38 14.00 12.56
CA LYS A 182 1.94 13.78 12.82
C LYS A 182 1.08 14.35 11.69
N TYR A 183 1.31 15.61 11.29
CA TYR A 183 0.53 16.26 10.22
C TYR A 183 0.91 15.74 8.83
N LYS A 184 2.18 15.38 8.63
CA LYS A 184 2.68 14.78 7.38
C LYS A 184 1.88 13.54 6.99
N VAL A 185 1.61 12.64 7.94
CA VAL A 185 0.86 11.41 7.66
C VAL A 185 -0.56 11.72 7.17
N HIS A 186 -1.26 12.65 7.83
CA HIS A 186 -2.62 13.02 7.44
C HIS A 186 -2.66 13.75 6.10
N LEU A 187 -1.67 14.59 5.80
CA LEU A 187 -1.60 15.33 4.54
C LEU A 187 -1.30 14.39 3.36
N LEU A 188 -0.38 13.44 3.54
CA LEU A 188 -0.12 12.40 2.53
C LEU A 188 -1.33 11.48 2.34
N ALA A 189 -2.03 11.11 3.42
CA ALA A 189 -3.24 10.31 3.32
C ALA A 189 -4.36 11.04 2.57
N LEU A 190 -4.54 12.34 2.83
CA LEU A 190 -5.50 13.17 2.11
C LEU A 190 -5.12 13.27 0.63
N LEU A 191 -3.84 13.52 0.31
CA LEU A 191 -3.36 13.59 -1.06
C LEU A 191 -3.61 12.29 -1.82
N ILE A 192 -3.27 11.13 -1.24
CA ILE A 192 -3.53 9.82 -1.85
C ILE A 192 -5.03 9.63 -2.08
N THR A 193 -5.85 9.98 -1.09
CA THR A 193 -7.31 9.86 -1.21
C THR A 193 -7.87 10.75 -2.33
N MET A 194 -7.34 11.97 -2.49
CA MET A 194 -7.73 12.89 -3.57
C MET A 194 -7.29 12.38 -4.95
N LEU A 195 -6.08 11.83 -5.06
CA LEU A 195 -5.59 11.23 -6.30
C LEU A 195 -6.44 10.02 -6.71
N VAL A 196 -6.82 9.17 -5.75
CA VAL A 196 -7.74 8.02 -5.94
C VAL A 196 -9.16 8.47 -6.29
N TYR A 197 -9.60 9.64 -5.84
CA TYR A 197 -10.90 10.20 -6.25
C TYR A 197 -10.85 10.76 -7.67
N ALA A 198 -9.70 11.27 -8.11
CA ALA A 198 -9.55 11.98 -9.37
C ALA A 198 -9.28 11.07 -10.59
N GLY A 199 -8.86 9.83 -10.38
CA GLY A 199 -8.61 8.82 -11.44
C GLY A 199 -9.32 7.51 -11.15
#